data_AF-A0ABD3NN36-F1
#
_entry.id   AF-A0ABD3NN36-F1
#
_cell.length_a   1.000
_cell.length_b   1.000
_cell.length_c   1.000
_cell.angle_alpha   90.00
_cell.angle_beta   90.00
_cell.angle_gamma   90.00
#
_symmetry.space_group_name_H-M   'P 1'
#
loop_
_entity.id
_entity.type
_entity.pdbx_description
1 polymer ?
#
loop_
_entity_poly.entity_id
_entity_poly.type
_entity_poly.pdbx_seq_one_letter_code
_entity_poly.pdbx_strand_id
1 'polypeptide(L)'
;MLSPTDTNRLQPYTIHVLNPTSHGSLLRDWKVSCWLAFAADLVGGEIMNDYMMNMAWHDSQYLFRLTSTFGWEEVESFCDQLVREIEGAASKDAIKDVEDTYVSSCSPSTFNDSLHSRGGRTFKALEDWLELAKNQLMYQDQWGNNCLHAASYVRPPAEIINALFEVGRAIWKFSTIMPRIPIWAMPSKDNSTPFLVACSTGTSFEGILRYLAEIDHYIEQQWVSPYARMLVLHPDNQGTTPLRGWSSFHNGKWIYFPNANLTDYIDVATRMLWHATRSVYPEYPITKEMILLRSTQIASQFPESLIHLLFADDDNETLAMSRDFKRRMPLHNAIDAHEATPGLFYDLICYGAKETVTAESLLTYECNHCHERNRICVIELLLTWYPNAARENYPSGGQTPLCRALSRGDHWHTPHSERGVIQMLCDSAPDKLEEIDSETGLYPFMLAATIHGECSSETDVVDTIYQLLRHHPQPIIDSLQQN
;
A
#
# COMPACT_ATOMS: atom_id res chain seq x y z
N MET A 1 -27.45 -4.07 -43.00
CA MET A 1 -27.11 -2.86 -43.77
C MET A 1 -26.10 -2.08 -42.94
N LEU A 2 -24.87 -1.98 -43.43
CA LEU A 2 -23.77 -1.26 -42.80
C LEU A 2 -23.88 0.23 -43.09
N SER A 3 -23.57 1.06 -42.09
CA SER A 3 -22.97 2.38 -42.28
C SER A 3 -22.02 2.64 -41.09
N PRO A 4 -20.70 2.60 -41.30
CA PRO A 4 -19.69 2.92 -40.31
C PRO A 4 -19.09 4.31 -40.56
N THR A 5 -19.34 5.26 -39.67
CA THR A 5 -18.53 6.49 -39.55
C THR A 5 -18.62 7.00 -38.12
N ASP A 6 -17.62 6.67 -37.32
CA ASP A 6 -16.99 7.59 -36.36
C ASP A 6 -15.74 6.93 -35.77
N THR A 7 -14.71 6.86 -36.62
CA THR A 7 -13.34 6.62 -36.20
C THR A 7 -12.62 7.95 -36.00
N ASN A 8 -11.91 8.05 -34.88
CA ASN A 8 -10.70 8.85 -34.66
C ASN A 8 -10.84 10.37 -34.57
N ARG A 9 -10.99 10.87 -33.33
CA ARG A 9 -10.28 12.07 -32.85
C ARG A 9 -9.88 11.92 -31.37
N LEU A 10 -8.90 11.06 -31.10
CA LEU A 10 -8.06 11.23 -29.92
C LEU A 10 -7.13 12.41 -30.22
N GLN A 11 -7.33 13.54 -29.53
CA GLN A 11 -6.36 14.61 -29.53
C GLN A 11 -5.10 14.13 -28.78
N PRO A 12 -3.89 14.39 -29.29
CA PRO A 12 -2.68 14.14 -28.52
C PRO A 12 -2.69 15.07 -27.31
N TYR A 13 -2.65 14.49 -26.10
CA TYR A 13 -2.22 15.23 -24.92
C TYR A 13 -0.76 15.62 -25.14
N THR A 14 -0.56 16.83 -25.66
CA THR A 14 0.73 17.51 -25.59
C THR A 14 0.98 17.80 -24.11
N ILE A 15 1.83 17.01 -23.47
CA ILE A 15 2.41 17.39 -22.19
C ILE A 15 3.19 18.67 -22.45
N HIS A 16 2.69 19.79 -21.96
CA HIS A 16 3.48 21.00 -21.87
C HIS A 16 4.62 20.75 -20.87
N VAL A 17 5.75 20.27 -21.39
CA VAL A 17 7.04 20.48 -20.72
C VAL A 17 7.15 21.98 -20.55
N LEU A 18 7.09 22.45 -19.30
CA LEU A 18 7.25 23.85 -18.96
C LEU A 18 8.53 24.36 -19.63
N ASN A 19 8.36 25.33 -20.52
CA ASN A 19 9.44 26.03 -21.19
C ASN A 19 10.34 26.69 -20.12
N PRO A 20 11.63 26.35 -19.99
CA PRO A 20 12.48 26.86 -18.91
C PRO A 20 13.02 28.24 -19.31
N THR A 21 12.15 29.24 -19.42
CA THR A 21 12.55 30.60 -19.80
C THR A 21 12.86 31.52 -18.62
N SER A 22 12.98 31.01 -17.39
CA SER A 22 13.29 31.85 -16.21
C SER A 22 14.38 31.33 -15.26
N HIS A 23 15.23 30.37 -15.66
CA HIS A 23 16.38 29.96 -14.83
C HIS A 23 17.68 29.84 -15.63
N GLY A 24 18.32 30.98 -15.89
CA GLY A 24 19.64 31.04 -16.53
C GLY A 24 20.81 30.51 -15.68
N SER A 25 20.60 30.18 -14.40
CA SER A 25 21.64 29.56 -13.54
C SER A 25 21.72 28.04 -13.70
N LEU A 26 20.57 27.34 -13.75
CA LEU A 26 20.51 25.87 -13.85
C LEU A 26 21.11 25.33 -15.16
N LEU A 27 20.92 26.04 -16.28
CA LEU A 27 21.51 25.68 -17.57
C LEU A 27 23.03 25.91 -17.64
N ARG A 28 23.59 26.79 -16.81
CA ARG A 28 25.05 26.95 -16.69
C ARG A 28 25.66 25.81 -15.88
N ASP A 29 25.01 25.41 -14.79
CA ASP A 29 25.46 24.29 -13.96
C ASP A 29 25.40 22.96 -14.73
N TRP A 30 24.38 22.74 -15.57
CA TRP A 30 24.28 21.54 -16.41
C TRP A 30 25.45 21.41 -17.41
N LYS A 31 25.87 22.52 -18.03
CA LYS A 31 27.04 22.51 -18.94
C LYS A 31 28.35 22.22 -18.21
N VAL A 32 28.45 22.56 -16.92
CA VAL A 32 29.63 22.26 -16.10
C VAL A 32 29.66 20.78 -15.74
N SER A 33 28.54 20.18 -15.33
CA SER A 33 28.46 18.74 -15.04
C SER A 33 28.79 17.86 -16.25
N CYS A 34 28.21 18.15 -17.43
CA CYS A 34 28.56 17.40 -18.65
C CYS A 34 30.02 17.61 -19.11
N TRP A 35 30.62 18.77 -18.83
CA TRP A 35 32.04 19.01 -19.09
C TRP A 35 32.95 18.25 -18.12
N LEU A 36 32.52 18.06 -16.88
CA LEU A 36 33.28 17.33 -15.86
C LEU A 36 33.29 15.82 -16.14
N ALA A 37 32.18 15.24 -16.60
CA ALA A 37 32.15 13.85 -17.06
C ALA A 37 33.12 13.61 -18.22
N PHE A 38 33.21 14.55 -19.17
CA PHE A 38 34.17 14.48 -20.27
C PHE A 38 35.64 14.69 -19.83
N ALA A 39 35.87 15.47 -18.77
CA ALA A 39 37.21 15.67 -18.19
C ALA A 39 37.68 14.47 -17.35
N ALA A 40 36.77 13.68 -16.78
CA ALA A 40 37.08 12.50 -15.96
C ALA A 40 37.79 11.40 -16.77
N ASP A 41 37.43 11.21 -18.03
CA ASP A 41 38.12 10.28 -18.95
C ASP A 41 39.58 10.67 -19.22
N LEU A 42 39.95 11.93 -19.01
CA LEU A 42 41.28 12.49 -19.28
C LEU A 42 42.16 12.62 -18.04
N VAL A 43 41.57 12.71 -16.85
CA VAL A 43 42.25 13.01 -15.60
C VAL A 43 41.94 11.89 -14.62
N GLY A 44 42.82 10.88 -14.55
CA GLY A 44 42.58 9.59 -13.89
C GLY A 44 41.77 9.62 -12.58
N GLY A 45 41.01 8.54 -12.34
CA GLY A 45 39.88 8.50 -11.40
C GLY A 45 40.11 9.01 -9.96
N GLU A 46 41.34 9.00 -9.45
CA GLU A 46 41.63 9.54 -8.11
C GLU A 46 41.41 11.07 -8.01
N ILE A 47 41.72 11.83 -9.06
CA ILE A 47 41.56 13.30 -9.05
C ILE A 47 40.08 13.67 -9.11
N MET A 48 39.27 12.88 -9.83
CA MET A 48 37.83 13.09 -9.93
C MET A 48 37.15 12.89 -8.57
N ASN A 49 37.54 11.85 -7.83
CA ASN A 49 36.98 11.56 -6.50
C ASN A 49 37.25 12.70 -5.50
N ASP A 50 38.48 13.23 -5.48
CA ASP A 50 38.83 14.36 -4.60
C ASP A 50 38.02 15.62 -4.97
N TYR A 51 37.79 15.87 -6.26
CA TYR A 51 36.97 17.00 -6.73
C TYR A 51 35.49 16.85 -6.37
N MET A 52 34.90 15.67 -6.61
CA MET A 52 33.51 15.37 -6.28
C MET A 52 33.24 15.54 -4.79
N MET A 53 34.12 14.99 -3.95
CA MET A 53 34.01 15.15 -2.50
C MET A 53 34.06 16.63 -2.12
N ASN A 54 35.01 17.40 -2.66
CA ASN A 54 35.12 18.82 -2.37
C ASN A 54 33.84 19.60 -2.73
N MET A 55 33.18 19.29 -3.85
CA MET A 55 31.90 19.90 -4.19
C MET A 55 30.80 19.54 -3.18
N ALA A 56 30.66 18.27 -2.83
CA ALA A 56 29.65 17.82 -1.89
C ALA A 56 29.82 18.43 -0.48
N TRP A 57 31.06 18.71 -0.06
CA TRP A 57 31.35 19.42 1.19
C TRP A 57 30.82 20.86 1.21
N HIS A 58 30.63 21.47 0.04
CA HIS A 58 30.18 22.86 -0.09
C HIS A 58 28.74 23.00 -0.60
N ASP A 59 28.15 21.90 -1.09
CA ASP A 59 26.79 21.86 -1.60
C ASP A 59 26.02 20.70 -0.97
N SER A 60 25.17 21.00 0.01
CA SER A 60 24.30 20.01 0.67
C SER A 60 23.25 19.40 -0.26
N GLN A 61 23.03 19.96 -1.46
CA GLN A 61 22.05 19.47 -2.42
C GLN A 61 22.68 18.59 -3.50
N TYR A 62 23.99 18.34 -3.44
CA TYR A 62 24.74 17.73 -4.53
C TYR A 62 24.14 16.38 -4.96
N LEU A 63 23.92 15.48 -4.00
CA LEU A 63 23.34 14.15 -4.27
C LEU A 63 21.90 14.24 -4.80
N PHE A 64 21.09 15.18 -4.29
CA PHE A 64 19.73 15.44 -4.80
C PHE A 64 19.77 15.94 -6.25
N ARG A 65 20.70 16.82 -6.61
CA ARG A 65 20.84 17.33 -7.98
C ARG A 65 21.25 16.22 -8.93
N LEU A 66 22.22 15.39 -8.57
CA LEU A 66 22.64 14.26 -9.40
C LEU A 66 21.48 13.28 -9.62
N THR A 67 20.78 12.90 -8.56
CA THR A 67 19.65 11.95 -8.62
C THR A 67 18.43 12.48 -9.38
N SER A 68 18.22 13.79 -9.40
CA SER A 68 17.15 14.43 -10.20
C SER A 68 17.54 14.72 -11.65
N THR A 69 18.83 14.63 -12.00
CA THR A 69 19.36 14.99 -13.34
C THR A 69 20.05 13.85 -14.08
N PHE A 70 19.84 12.60 -13.65
CA PHE A 70 20.35 11.38 -14.29
C PHE A 70 21.88 11.21 -14.26
N GLY A 71 22.59 11.85 -13.33
CA GLY A 71 24.05 11.69 -13.14
C GLY A 71 24.40 10.39 -12.41
N TRP A 72 24.02 9.25 -12.99
CA TRP A 72 24.03 7.94 -12.29
C TRP A 72 25.42 7.46 -11.90
N GLU A 73 26.40 7.57 -12.80
CA GLU A 73 27.78 7.17 -12.53
C GLU A 73 28.38 8.03 -11.41
N GLU A 74 28.08 9.33 -11.38
CA GLU A 74 28.50 10.22 -10.30
C GLU A 74 27.79 9.93 -8.98
N VAL A 75 26.50 9.54 -9.00
CA VAL A 75 25.80 9.10 -7.78
C VAL A 75 26.46 7.86 -7.19
N GLU A 76 26.67 6.83 -8.01
CA GLU A 76 27.27 5.56 -7.59
C GLU A 76 28.68 5.79 -7.02
N SER A 77 29.56 6.46 -7.78
CA SER A 77 30.93 6.77 -7.34
C SER A 77 30.95 7.59 -6.05
N PHE A 78 30.07 8.59 -5.93
CA PHE A 78 29.97 9.41 -4.73
C PHE A 78 29.52 8.61 -3.51
N CYS A 79 28.48 7.78 -3.66
CA CYS A 79 27.98 6.89 -2.62
C CYS A 79 29.04 5.90 -2.15
N ASP A 80 29.72 5.22 -3.09
CA ASP A 80 30.78 4.26 -2.80
C ASP A 80 31.96 4.90 -2.07
N GLN A 81 32.34 6.12 -2.48
CA GLN A 81 33.39 6.86 -1.80
C GLN A 81 32.94 7.27 -0.38
N LEU A 82 31.70 7.74 -0.18
CA LEU A 82 31.18 8.07 1.15
C LEU A 82 31.20 6.85 2.08
N VAL A 83 30.72 5.69 1.63
CA VAL A 83 30.71 4.45 2.43
C VAL A 83 32.13 4.05 2.81
N ARG A 84 33.06 4.04 1.85
CA ARG A 84 34.48 3.71 2.11
C ARG A 84 35.14 4.65 3.13
N GLU A 85 34.88 5.95 3.04
CA GLU A 85 35.44 6.92 3.99
C GLU A 85 34.84 6.79 5.40
N ILE A 86 33.53 6.52 5.51
CA ILE A 86 32.86 6.25 6.79
C ILE A 86 33.45 4.99 7.44
N GLU A 87 33.54 3.88 6.70
CA GLU A 87 34.08 2.62 7.21
C GLU A 87 35.57 2.74 7.57
N GLY A 88 36.33 3.47 6.75
CA GLY A 88 37.74 3.74 6.98
C GLY A 88 37.98 4.61 8.23
N ALA A 89 37.13 5.62 8.48
CA ALA A 89 37.19 6.44 9.69
C ALA A 89 36.80 5.63 10.93
N ALA A 90 35.70 4.87 10.87
CA ALA A 90 35.24 4.02 11.98
C ALA A 90 36.27 2.96 12.38
N SER A 91 36.96 2.38 11.40
CA SER A 91 38.02 1.39 11.67
C SER A 91 39.22 2.01 12.40
N LYS A 92 39.56 3.28 12.12
CA LYS A 92 40.66 3.98 12.79
C LYS A 92 40.30 4.35 14.23
N ASP A 93 39.07 4.80 14.45
CA ASP A 93 38.59 5.14 15.79
C ASP A 93 38.57 3.90 16.70
N ALA A 94 38.14 2.75 16.17
CA ALA A 94 38.18 1.48 16.91
C ALA A 94 39.61 1.05 17.31
N ILE A 95 40.63 1.33 16.48
CA ILE A 95 42.03 1.02 16.81
C ILE A 95 42.54 1.97 17.91
N LYS A 96 42.20 3.26 17.82
CA LYS A 96 42.62 4.27 18.78
C LYS A 96 42.08 3.96 20.19
N ASP A 97 40.83 3.53 20.30
CA ASP A 97 40.24 3.13 21.59
C ASP A 97 40.97 1.95 22.24
N VAL A 98 41.48 1.01 21.44
CA VAL A 98 42.28 -0.12 21.94
C VAL A 98 43.66 0.35 22.39
N GLU A 99 44.35 1.19 21.61
CA GLU A 99 45.66 1.72 21.96
C GLU A 99 45.61 2.58 23.23
N ASP A 100 44.62 3.46 23.36
CA ASP A 100 44.42 4.29 24.56
C ASP A 100 44.12 3.43 25.80
N THR A 101 43.47 2.26 25.62
CA THR A 101 43.23 1.29 26.70
C THR A 101 44.53 0.58 27.14
N TYR A 102 45.44 0.24 26.21
CA TYR A 102 46.70 -0.44 26.52
C TYR A 102 47.79 0.52 27.05
N VAL A 103 47.91 1.72 26.49
CA VAL A 103 48.96 2.69 26.83
C VAL A 103 48.74 3.33 28.21
N SER A 104 47.51 3.29 28.74
CA SER A 104 47.23 3.68 30.13
C SER A 104 47.93 2.78 31.18
N SER A 105 48.50 1.63 30.79
CA SER A 105 49.13 0.67 31.70
C SER A 105 50.67 0.65 31.71
N CYS A 106 51.36 1.43 30.87
CA CYS A 106 52.83 1.46 30.83
C CYS A 106 53.39 2.88 30.72
N SER A 107 54.24 3.26 31.68
CA SER A 107 54.86 4.59 31.80
C SER A 107 55.63 5.02 30.55
N PRO A 108 55.60 6.31 30.16
CA PRO A 108 56.14 6.76 28.88
C PRO A 108 57.65 6.99 28.92
N SER A 109 58.41 6.21 28.14
CA SER A 109 59.76 6.59 27.72
C SER A 109 59.69 7.25 26.34
N THR A 110 59.87 8.57 26.34
CA THR A 110 60.01 9.48 25.21
C THR A 110 60.98 8.98 24.13
N PHE A 111 60.48 8.73 22.92
CA PHE A 111 61.26 8.89 21.69
C PHE A 111 60.39 9.56 20.63
N ASN A 112 60.88 10.71 20.17
CA ASN A 112 60.20 11.67 19.32
C ASN A 112 60.81 11.54 17.91
N ASP A 113 60.11 10.85 17.00
CA ASP A 113 60.46 10.80 15.58
C ASP A 113 59.32 11.44 14.78
N SER A 114 59.51 12.72 14.47
CA SER A 114 58.58 13.56 13.73
C SER A 114 59.22 14.01 12.43
N LEU A 115 59.23 13.14 11.42
CA LEU A 115 59.57 13.51 10.05
C LEU A 115 58.85 12.58 9.08
N HIS A 116 57.76 13.09 8.47
CA HIS A 116 57.26 12.84 7.10
C HIS A 116 55.73 12.87 7.04
N SER A 117 55.16 14.02 6.67
CA SER A 117 53.85 14.06 6.00
C SER A 117 53.85 15.18 4.97
N ARG A 118 54.34 14.84 3.78
CA ARG A 118 54.28 15.67 2.58
C ARG A 118 53.01 15.26 1.84
N GLY A 119 52.02 16.13 1.82
CA GLY A 119 50.69 15.90 1.24
C GLY A 119 49.65 15.46 2.26
N GLY A 120 49.47 16.23 3.34
CA GLY A 120 48.52 15.92 4.39
C GLY A 120 47.08 16.02 3.88
N ARG A 121 46.53 14.90 3.38
CA ARG A 121 45.09 14.67 3.43
C ARG A 121 44.73 14.80 4.92
N THR A 122 44.11 15.92 5.28
CA THR A 122 43.56 16.09 6.62
C THR A 122 42.52 14.99 6.80
N PHE A 123 42.87 13.98 7.60
CA PHE A 123 41.95 12.92 7.97
C PHE A 123 40.78 13.58 8.69
N LYS A 124 39.59 13.46 8.12
CA LYS A 124 38.35 13.93 8.74
C LYS A 124 37.89 12.90 9.78
N ALA A 125 37.23 13.37 10.83
CA ALA A 125 36.69 12.50 11.86
C ALA A 125 35.51 11.70 11.30
N LEU A 126 35.16 10.58 11.95
CA LEU A 126 33.98 9.79 11.57
C LEU A 126 32.71 10.64 11.61
N GLU A 127 32.56 11.51 12.61
CA GLU A 127 31.42 12.40 12.77
C GLU A 127 31.27 13.35 11.58
N ASP A 128 32.37 13.87 11.03
CA ASP A 128 32.34 14.76 9.87
C ASP A 128 31.80 14.03 8.63
N TRP A 129 32.23 12.79 8.40
CA TRP A 129 31.76 11.98 7.28
C TRP A 129 30.30 11.58 7.42
N LEU A 130 29.89 11.20 8.64
CA LEU A 130 28.48 10.90 8.94
C LEU A 130 27.60 12.13 8.75
N GLU A 131 28.05 13.30 9.17
CA GLU A 131 27.32 14.56 9.02
C GLU A 131 27.21 14.95 7.54
N LEU A 132 28.27 14.81 6.74
CA LEU A 132 28.18 15.00 5.29
C LEU A 132 27.16 14.05 4.68
N ALA A 133 27.26 12.75 4.97
CA ALA A 133 26.37 11.75 4.41
C ALA A 133 24.91 12.02 4.79
N LYS A 134 24.63 12.38 6.04
CA LYS A 134 23.30 12.80 6.50
C LYS A 134 22.80 14.02 5.74
N ASN A 135 23.62 15.07 5.61
CA ASN A 135 23.21 16.30 4.91
C ASN A 135 22.87 16.04 3.45
N GLN A 136 23.64 15.19 2.75
CA GLN A 136 23.37 14.82 1.36
C GLN A 136 22.11 13.96 1.22
N LEU A 137 22.01 12.93 2.05
CA LEU A 137 20.98 11.90 1.92
C LEU A 137 19.61 12.38 2.43
N MET A 138 19.61 13.22 3.47
CA MET A 138 18.42 13.75 4.14
C MET A 138 18.02 15.16 3.66
N TYR A 139 18.75 15.77 2.72
CA TYR A 139 18.32 17.01 2.09
C TYR A 139 16.92 16.84 1.51
N GLN A 140 16.03 17.79 1.79
CA GLN A 140 14.67 17.82 1.26
C GLN A 140 14.43 19.08 0.44
N ASP A 141 13.80 18.93 -0.71
CA ASP A 141 13.34 20.05 -1.52
C ASP A 141 12.11 20.75 -0.91
N GLN A 142 11.57 21.74 -1.62
CA GLN A 142 10.40 22.50 -1.18
C GLN A 142 9.11 21.67 -1.05
N TRP A 143 9.07 20.44 -1.55
CA TRP A 143 7.97 19.49 -1.41
C TRP A 143 8.26 18.39 -0.38
N GLY A 144 9.42 18.42 0.28
CA GLY A 144 9.84 17.41 1.23
C GLY A 144 10.48 16.18 0.58
N ASN A 145 10.75 16.21 -0.72
CA ASN A 145 11.36 15.08 -1.42
C ASN A 145 12.87 15.09 -1.17
N ASN A 146 13.42 13.93 -0.84
CA ASN A 146 14.87 13.71 -0.76
C ASN A 146 15.44 13.10 -2.05
N CYS A 147 16.75 12.84 -2.07
CA CYS A 147 17.43 12.27 -3.23
C CYS A 147 16.83 10.92 -3.67
N LEU A 148 16.36 10.11 -2.72
CA LEU A 148 15.73 8.83 -3.03
C LEU A 148 14.33 8.99 -3.64
N HIS A 149 13.55 10.00 -3.22
CA HIS A 149 12.30 10.34 -3.92
C HIS A 149 12.57 10.77 -5.36
N ALA A 150 13.56 11.64 -5.56
CA ALA A 150 13.94 12.11 -6.88
C ALA A 150 14.37 10.94 -7.78
N ALA A 151 15.23 10.05 -7.25
CA ALA A 151 15.61 8.81 -7.91
C ALA A 151 14.37 7.96 -8.25
N SER A 152 13.54 7.59 -7.27
CA SER A 152 12.30 6.83 -7.50
C SER A 152 11.41 7.42 -8.60
N TYR A 153 11.31 8.75 -8.66
CA TYR A 153 10.48 9.42 -9.65
C TYR A 153 11.01 9.24 -11.08
N VAL A 154 12.33 9.34 -11.26
CA VAL A 154 12.97 9.26 -12.58
C VAL A 154 13.36 7.83 -13.02
N ARG A 155 13.19 6.83 -12.13
CA ARG A 155 13.37 5.39 -12.41
C ARG A 155 14.81 5.02 -12.82
N PRO A 156 15.80 5.20 -11.94
CA PRO A 156 17.19 4.86 -12.23
C PRO A 156 17.39 3.35 -12.38
N PRO A 157 18.57 2.92 -12.83
CA PRO A 157 19.07 1.56 -12.63
C PRO A 157 19.00 1.15 -11.14
N ALA A 158 18.86 -0.16 -10.87
CA ALA A 158 18.70 -0.67 -9.51
C ALA A 158 19.96 -0.48 -8.65
N GLU A 159 21.11 -0.40 -9.30
CA GLU A 159 22.43 -0.14 -8.72
C GLU A 159 22.45 1.21 -7.99
N ILE A 160 21.81 2.23 -8.56
CA ILE A 160 21.73 3.57 -7.97
C ILE A 160 20.88 3.55 -6.69
N ILE A 161 19.77 2.81 -6.69
CA ILE A 161 18.95 2.62 -5.49
C ILE A 161 19.78 1.92 -4.41
N ASN A 162 20.54 0.88 -4.77
CA ASN A 162 21.39 0.16 -3.83
C ASN A 162 22.53 1.04 -3.28
N ALA A 163 23.19 1.86 -4.10
CA ALA A 163 24.24 2.78 -3.67
C ALA A 163 23.70 3.80 -2.64
N LEU A 164 22.50 4.34 -2.86
CA LEU A 164 21.83 5.23 -1.90
C LEU A 164 21.49 4.51 -0.59
N PHE A 165 21.06 3.25 -0.67
CA PHE A 165 20.81 2.40 0.50
C PHE A 165 22.09 2.10 1.28
N GLU A 166 23.21 1.81 0.61
CA GLU A 166 24.50 1.56 1.27
C GLU A 166 24.95 2.75 2.13
N VAL A 167 24.78 3.98 1.62
CA VAL A 167 25.02 5.19 2.43
C VAL A 167 24.07 5.24 3.62
N GLY A 168 22.78 4.96 3.42
CA GLY A 168 21.78 4.91 4.49
C GLY A 168 22.11 3.88 5.59
N ARG A 169 22.57 2.69 5.20
CA ARG A 169 23.04 1.62 6.10
C ARG A 169 24.29 2.03 6.84
N ALA A 170 25.27 2.65 6.18
CA ALA A 170 26.49 3.16 6.80
C ALA A 170 26.18 4.22 7.88
N ILE A 171 25.27 5.17 7.58
CA ILE A 171 24.81 6.15 8.56
C ILE A 171 24.19 5.45 9.78
N TRP A 172 23.32 4.47 9.56
CA TRP A 172 22.67 3.74 10.65
C TRP A 172 23.63 2.92 11.51
N LYS A 173 24.57 2.24 10.87
CA LYS A 173 25.53 1.35 11.52
C LYS A 173 26.53 2.10 12.40
N PHE A 174 27.03 3.25 11.94
CA PHE A 174 28.14 3.96 12.59
C PHE A 174 27.72 5.23 13.35
N SER A 175 26.50 5.71 13.20
CA SER A 175 26.02 6.88 13.95
C SER A 175 25.66 6.53 15.39
N THR A 176 26.21 7.28 16.33
CA THR A 176 25.82 7.22 17.76
C THR A 176 24.38 7.71 18.00
N ILE A 177 23.91 8.63 17.14
CA ILE A 177 22.54 9.11 17.12
C ILE A 177 21.82 8.38 15.99
N MET A 178 21.05 7.35 16.33
CA MET A 178 20.28 6.62 15.32
C MET A 178 19.26 7.55 14.64
N PRO A 179 19.20 7.58 13.30
CA PRO A 179 18.12 8.25 12.59
C PRO A 179 16.77 7.67 13.03
N ARG A 180 15.76 8.52 13.23
CA ARG A 180 14.43 8.04 13.65
C ARG A 180 13.69 7.27 12.54
N ILE A 181 14.01 7.57 11.28
CA ILE A 181 13.30 7.07 10.12
C ILE A 181 14.34 6.68 9.05
N PRO A 182 14.32 5.43 8.55
CA PRO A 182 15.13 5.02 7.40
C PRO A 182 14.82 5.85 6.16
N ILE A 183 15.77 6.00 5.24
CA ILE A 183 15.55 6.85 4.07
C ILE A 183 14.37 6.41 3.21
N TRP A 184 14.18 5.11 3.01
CA TRP A 184 13.07 4.55 2.23
C TRP A 184 11.69 4.81 2.85
N ALA A 185 11.63 5.16 4.13
CA ALA A 185 10.42 5.43 4.90
C ALA A 185 10.16 6.92 5.14
N MET A 186 11.08 7.79 4.71
CA MET A 186 10.99 9.23 5.00
C MET A 186 9.85 9.85 4.19
N PRO A 187 8.82 10.44 4.83
CA PRO A 187 7.71 11.03 4.10
C PRO A 187 8.06 12.40 3.52
N SER A 188 7.57 12.69 2.32
CA SER A 188 7.43 14.04 1.75
C SER A 188 6.24 14.78 2.39
N LYS A 189 5.97 16.01 1.94
CA LYS A 189 4.87 16.84 2.50
C LYS A 189 3.47 16.26 2.29
N ASP A 190 3.28 15.49 1.23
CA ASP A 190 2.04 14.77 0.94
C ASP A 190 2.01 13.36 1.58
N ASN A 191 2.96 13.05 2.47
CA ASN A 191 3.16 11.73 3.07
C ASN A 191 3.54 10.61 2.08
N SER A 192 3.93 10.96 0.85
CA SER A 192 4.52 9.99 -0.06
C SER A 192 5.89 9.55 0.46
N THR A 193 6.19 8.25 0.40
CA THR A 193 7.53 7.73 0.69
C THR A 193 8.28 7.47 -0.62
N PRO A 194 9.63 7.38 -0.62
CA PRO A 194 10.35 7.01 -1.84
C PRO A 194 9.90 5.66 -2.40
N PHE A 195 9.50 4.71 -1.54
CA PHE A 195 8.99 3.42 -1.97
C PHE A 195 7.62 3.55 -2.67
N LEU A 196 6.71 4.36 -2.12
CA LEU A 196 5.44 4.67 -2.77
C LEU A 196 5.68 5.32 -4.13
N VAL A 197 6.54 6.34 -4.20
CA VAL A 197 6.88 7.00 -5.46
C VAL A 197 7.41 5.99 -6.47
N ALA A 198 8.33 5.10 -6.07
CA ALA A 198 8.90 4.09 -6.95
C ALA A 198 7.83 3.17 -7.55
N CYS A 199 6.86 2.76 -6.73
CA CYS A 199 5.73 1.93 -7.15
C CYS A 199 4.80 2.67 -8.11
N SER A 200 4.51 3.94 -7.84
CA SER A 200 3.55 4.76 -8.60
C SER A 200 4.12 5.29 -9.93
N THR A 201 5.44 5.45 -10.05
CA THR A 201 6.08 5.94 -11.29
C THR A 201 6.55 4.83 -12.22
N GLY A 202 6.51 3.57 -11.76
CA GLY A 202 6.93 2.42 -12.54
C GLY A 202 8.43 2.22 -12.57
N THR A 203 9.05 2.25 -11.39
CA THR A 203 10.42 1.75 -11.21
C THR A 203 10.49 0.29 -11.67
N SER A 204 11.68 -0.14 -12.12
CA SER A 204 11.90 -1.51 -12.58
C SER A 204 11.56 -2.54 -11.49
N PHE A 205 11.20 -3.75 -11.90
CA PHE A 205 10.98 -4.88 -10.99
C PHE A 205 12.14 -5.05 -10.02
N GLU A 206 13.38 -5.05 -10.54
CA GLU A 206 14.57 -5.16 -9.70
C GLU A 206 14.68 -4.01 -8.69
N GLY A 207 14.42 -2.77 -9.11
CA GLY A 207 14.42 -1.61 -8.21
C GLY A 207 13.43 -1.78 -7.06
N ILE A 208 12.22 -2.26 -7.32
CA ILE A 208 11.22 -2.56 -6.28
C ILE A 208 11.69 -3.69 -5.36
N LEU A 209 12.31 -4.74 -5.90
CA LEU A 209 12.89 -5.80 -5.07
C LEU A 209 14.01 -5.27 -4.16
N ARG A 210 14.80 -4.28 -4.59
CA ARG A 210 15.80 -3.63 -3.71
C ARG A 210 15.13 -2.94 -2.53
N TYR A 211 14.01 -2.25 -2.72
CA TYR A 211 13.27 -1.65 -1.60
C TYR A 211 12.77 -2.71 -0.60
N LEU A 212 12.19 -3.80 -1.09
CA LEU A 212 11.67 -4.86 -0.22
C LEU A 212 12.80 -5.54 0.57
N ALA A 213 13.92 -5.83 -0.10
CA ALA A 213 15.12 -6.36 0.53
C ALA A 213 15.68 -5.39 1.58
N GLU A 214 15.66 -4.08 1.32
CA GLU A 214 16.12 -3.07 2.27
C GLU A 214 15.26 -3.00 3.53
N ILE A 215 13.93 -3.14 3.39
CA ILE A 215 13.01 -3.21 4.53
C ILE A 215 13.36 -4.41 5.42
N ASP A 216 13.56 -5.60 4.82
CA ASP A 216 13.95 -6.77 5.59
C ASP A 216 15.33 -6.63 6.23
N HIS A 217 16.31 -6.06 5.52
CA HIS A 217 17.64 -5.80 6.06
C HIS A 217 17.57 -4.98 7.36
N TYR A 218 16.85 -3.86 7.35
CA TYR A 218 16.69 -3.00 8.53
C TYR A 218 16.02 -3.73 9.72
N ILE A 219 15.10 -4.65 9.44
CA ILE A 219 14.42 -5.42 10.49
C ILE A 219 15.33 -6.51 11.04
N GLU A 220 16.08 -7.20 10.18
CA GLU A 220 17.03 -8.24 10.55
C GLU A 220 18.17 -7.69 11.40
N GLN A 221 18.65 -6.49 11.09
CA GLN A 221 19.63 -5.76 11.92
C GLN A 221 19.04 -5.20 13.22
N GLN A 222 17.73 -5.37 13.46
CA GLN A 222 16.99 -4.79 14.59
C GLN A 222 17.12 -3.27 14.67
N TRP A 223 17.37 -2.64 13.53
CA TRP A 223 17.46 -1.19 13.41
C TRP A 223 16.08 -0.56 13.54
N VAL A 224 15.06 -1.20 12.97
CA VAL A 224 13.67 -0.76 13.10
C VAL A 224 12.77 -1.85 13.66
N SER A 225 11.61 -1.42 14.15
CA SER A 225 10.56 -2.34 14.59
C SER A 225 10.08 -3.22 13.42
N PRO A 226 9.72 -4.49 13.67
CA PRO A 226 9.04 -5.34 12.68
C PRO A 226 7.74 -4.75 12.11
N TYR A 227 7.12 -3.79 12.81
CA TYR A 227 5.96 -3.04 12.29
C TYR A 227 6.30 -2.15 11.09
N ALA A 228 7.59 -1.86 10.84
CA ALA A 228 8.02 -1.08 9.69
C ALA A 228 7.66 -1.75 8.35
N ARG A 229 7.42 -3.08 8.29
CA ARG A 229 6.91 -3.71 7.06
C ARG A 229 5.50 -3.25 6.68
N MET A 230 4.73 -2.67 7.60
CA MET A 230 3.44 -2.07 7.28
C MET A 230 3.54 -0.85 6.37
N LEU A 231 4.73 -0.25 6.23
CA LEU A 231 4.94 0.90 5.36
C LEU A 231 4.67 0.58 3.87
N VAL A 232 4.72 -0.70 3.47
CA VAL A 232 4.30 -1.15 2.12
C VAL A 232 2.80 -0.92 1.86
N LEU A 233 2.02 -0.69 2.92
CA LEU A 233 0.59 -0.36 2.88
C LEU A 233 0.27 1.01 3.49
N HIS A 234 1.27 1.82 3.84
CA HIS A 234 1.00 3.14 4.42
C HIS A 234 0.56 4.10 3.31
N PRO A 235 -0.62 4.72 3.42
CA PRO A 235 -1.10 5.63 2.39
C PRO A 235 -0.42 7.00 2.47
N ASP A 236 -0.34 7.68 1.33
CA ASP A 236 -0.11 9.13 1.26
C ASP A 236 -1.39 9.91 1.67
N ASN A 237 -1.35 11.23 1.58
CA ASN A 237 -2.50 12.10 1.87
C ASN A 237 -3.68 11.92 0.91
N GLN A 238 -3.51 11.21 -0.20
CA GLN A 238 -4.56 10.88 -1.17
C GLN A 238 -5.12 9.45 -0.97
N GLY A 239 -4.61 8.70 0.01
CA GLY A 239 -5.02 7.31 0.21
C GLY A 239 -4.34 6.32 -0.75
N THR A 240 -3.28 6.72 -1.45
CA THR A 240 -2.49 5.83 -2.32
C THR A 240 -1.45 5.11 -1.48
N THR A 241 -1.45 3.78 -1.53
CA THR A 241 -0.39 2.95 -0.91
C THR A 241 0.62 2.50 -1.96
N PRO A 242 1.84 2.07 -1.59
CA PRO A 242 2.79 1.49 -2.53
C PRO A 242 2.18 0.37 -3.39
N LEU A 243 1.40 -0.53 -2.77
CA LEU A 243 0.70 -1.60 -3.46
C LEU A 243 -0.34 -1.08 -4.46
N ARG A 244 -1.13 -0.04 -4.09
CA ARG A 244 -2.08 0.61 -5.00
C ARG A 244 -1.36 1.33 -6.15
N GLY A 245 -0.24 1.99 -5.86
CA GLY A 245 0.61 2.66 -6.85
C GLY A 245 1.17 1.68 -7.89
N TRP A 246 1.77 0.59 -7.42
CA TRP A 246 2.28 -0.50 -8.24
C TRP A 246 1.18 -1.07 -9.14
N SER A 247 0.01 -1.33 -8.56
CA SER A 247 -1.16 -1.87 -9.25
C SER A 247 -1.72 -0.92 -10.30
N SER A 248 -1.92 0.36 -9.95
CA SER A 248 -2.46 1.38 -10.83
C SER A 248 -1.57 1.61 -12.06
N PHE A 249 -0.25 1.69 -11.86
CA PHE A 249 0.69 1.90 -12.94
C PHE A 249 0.69 0.74 -13.96
N HIS A 250 0.55 -0.50 -13.48
CA HIS A 250 0.57 -1.68 -14.33
C HIS A 250 -0.81 -2.02 -14.90
N ASN A 251 -1.92 -1.66 -14.23
CA ASN A 251 -3.29 -1.93 -14.68
C ASN A 251 -3.63 -1.39 -16.08
N GLY A 252 -3.06 -0.24 -16.47
CA GLY A 252 -3.23 0.29 -17.83
C GLY A 252 -2.27 -0.28 -18.89
N LYS A 253 -1.26 -1.05 -18.47
CA LYS A 253 -0.11 -1.45 -19.29
C LYS A 253 -0.06 -2.94 -19.64
N TRP A 254 -0.87 -3.77 -18.98
CA TRP A 254 -1.03 -5.20 -19.29
C TRP A 254 -1.33 -5.51 -20.75
N ILE A 255 -1.96 -4.56 -21.45
CA ILE A 255 -2.37 -4.72 -22.84
C ILE A 255 -1.18 -4.50 -23.80
N TYR A 256 -0.05 -3.92 -23.37
CA TYR A 256 0.98 -3.39 -24.30
C TYR A 256 2.46 -3.64 -23.96
N PHE A 257 2.84 -4.25 -22.84
CA PHE A 257 4.25 -4.60 -22.58
C PHE A 257 4.50 -6.11 -22.78
N PRO A 258 5.01 -6.54 -23.94
CA PRO A 258 5.26 -7.96 -24.23
C PRO A 258 6.40 -8.59 -23.40
N ASN A 259 7.13 -7.81 -22.58
CA ASN A 259 8.34 -8.26 -21.90
C ASN A 259 8.29 -8.19 -20.35
N ALA A 260 7.27 -7.57 -19.75
CA ALA A 260 7.10 -7.64 -18.30
C ALA A 260 6.25 -8.88 -17.99
N ASN A 261 6.88 -9.90 -17.39
CA ASN A 261 6.20 -11.16 -17.17
C ASN A 261 5.14 -10.97 -16.07
N LEU A 262 3.90 -11.44 -16.29
CA LEU A 262 2.84 -11.40 -15.29
C LEU A 262 3.31 -11.97 -13.94
N THR A 263 4.22 -12.94 -13.98
CA THR A 263 4.92 -13.53 -12.84
C THR A 263 5.65 -12.50 -11.98
N ASP A 264 6.38 -11.54 -12.56
CA ASP A 264 7.17 -10.56 -11.81
C ASP A 264 6.27 -9.61 -11.03
N TYR A 265 5.18 -9.18 -11.66
CA TYR A 265 4.18 -8.36 -11.00
C TYR A 265 3.53 -9.06 -9.81
N ILE A 266 3.15 -10.33 -10.00
CA ILE A 266 2.58 -11.16 -8.92
C ILE A 266 3.60 -11.30 -7.81
N ASP A 267 4.87 -11.58 -8.12
CA ASP A 267 5.92 -11.75 -7.11
C ASP A 267 6.08 -10.50 -6.26
N VAL A 268 6.18 -9.30 -6.85
CA VAL A 268 6.27 -8.04 -6.09
C VAL A 268 5.07 -7.86 -5.17
N ALA A 269 3.86 -7.96 -5.71
CA ALA A 269 2.67 -7.67 -4.93
C ALA A 269 2.42 -8.74 -3.85
N THR A 270 2.75 -10.02 -4.13
CA THR A 270 2.75 -11.09 -3.13
C THR A 270 3.76 -10.82 -2.02
N ARG A 271 4.97 -10.35 -2.35
CA ARG A 271 5.97 -9.97 -1.34
C ARG A 271 5.51 -8.76 -0.52
N MET A 272 4.95 -7.72 -1.13
CA MET A 272 4.38 -6.58 -0.40
C MET A 272 3.30 -7.03 0.59
N LEU A 273 2.40 -7.91 0.14
CA LEU A 273 1.38 -8.50 1.01
C LEU A 273 1.98 -9.37 2.11
N TRP A 274 3.02 -10.15 1.79
CA TRP A 274 3.76 -10.95 2.76
C TRP A 274 4.35 -10.06 3.85
N HIS A 275 5.04 -8.98 3.46
CA HIS A 275 5.59 -7.98 4.37
C HIS A 275 4.52 -7.42 5.30
N ALA A 276 3.41 -6.95 4.74
CA ALA A 276 2.29 -6.41 5.51
C ALA A 276 1.68 -7.46 6.46
N THR A 277 1.49 -8.69 5.99
CA THR A 277 0.92 -9.78 6.78
C THR A 277 1.87 -10.17 7.92
N ARG A 278 3.18 -10.20 7.69
CA ARG A 278 4.19 -10.53 8.71
C ARG A 278 4.26 -9.51 9.83
N SER A 279 3.98 -8.25 9.55
CA SER A 279 3.89 -7.24 10.62
C SER A 279 2.70 -7.45 11.54
N VAL A 280 1.59 -8.01 11.02
CA VAL A 280 0.40 -8.31 11.82
C VAL A 280 0.55 -9.65 12.55
N TYR A 281 1.21 -10.62 11.91
CA TYR A 281 1.38 -11.98 12.41
C TYR A 281 2.86 -12.39 12.44
N PRO A 282 3.70 -11.77 13.27
CA PRO A 282 5.15 -12.00 13.25
C PRO A 282 5.57 -13.41 13.67
N GLU A 283 4.73 -14.09 14.46
CA GLU A 283 5.02 -15.41 15.05
C GLU A 283 4.49 -16.60 14.23
N TYR A 284 3.70 -16.35 13.18
CA TYR A 284 3.04 -17.40 12.40
C TYR A 284 3.70 -17.57 11.04
N PRO A 285 3.84 -18.82 10.53
CA PRO A 285 4.19 -19.03 9.14
C PRO A 285 3.09 -18.40 8.28
N ILE A 286 3.46 -17.48 7.38
CA ILE A 286 2.48 -16.87 6.49
C ILE A 286 2.10 -17.92 5.46
N THR A 287 0.81 -18.23 5.41
CA THR A 287 0.24 -19.17 4.45
C THR A 287 -0.48 -18.42 3.34
N LYS A 288 -0.81 -19.11 2.25
CA LYS A 288 -1.54 -18.53 1.12
C LYS A 288 -2.93 -18.03 1.55
N GLU A 289 -3.58 -18.73 2.48
CA GLU A 289 -4.84 -18.34 3.13
C GLU A 289 -4.72 -16.97 3.80
N MET A 290 -3.65 -16.73 4.56
CA MET A 290 -3.44 -15.46 5.26
C MET A 290 -3.26 -14.30 4.28
N ILE A 291 -2.55 -14.54 3.18
CA ILE A 291 -2.37 -13.55 2.10
C ILE A 291 -3.72 -13.23 1.44
N LEU A 292 -4.54 -14.24 1.13
CA LEU A 292 -5.88 -14.04 0.55
C LEU A 292 -6.81 -13.29 1.49
N LEU A 293 -6.87 -13.68 2.76
CA LEU A 293 -7.64 -13.00 3.79
C LEU A 293 -7.21 -11.54 3.93
N ARG A 294 -5.90 -11.26 3.87
CA ARG A 294 -5.38 -9.90 3.93
C ARG A 294 -5.71 -9.11 2.66
N SER A 295 -5.58 -9.72 1.49
CA SER A 295 -5.85 -9.07 0.19
C SER A 295 -7.31 -8.62 0.09
N THR A 296 -8.24 -9.46 0.55
CA THR A 296 -9.67 -9.13 0.59
C THR A 296 -10.01 -8.03 1.59
N GLN A 297 -9.29 -7.91 2.72
CA GLN A 297 -9.46 -6.79 3.65
C GLN A 297 -9.05 -5.44 3.06
N ILE A 298 -8.15 -5.44 2.08
CA ILE A 298 -7.65 -4.24 1.41
C ILE A 298 -8.06 -4.21 -0.06
N ALA A 299 -9.15 -4.89 -0.43
CA ALA A 299 -9.56 -5.08 -1.82
C ALA A 299 -9.67 -3.75 -2.61
N SER A 300 -10.01 -2.65 -1.93
CA SER A 300 -10.04 -1.29 -2.49
C SER A 300 -8.71 -0.82 -3.11
N GLN A 301 -7.61 -1.35 -2.59
CA GLN A 301 -6.24 -1.01 -2.96
C GLN A 301 -5.63 -2.05 -3.89
N PHE A 302 -6.40 -3.10 -4.21
CA PHE A 302 -5.89 -4.33 -4.76
C PHE A 302 -6.53 -4.63 -6.12
N PRO A 303 -5.75 -4.99 -7.14
CA PRO A 303 -6.31 -5.32 -8.43
C PRO A 303 -6.91 -6.71 -8.40
N GLU A 304 -8.10 -6.81 -8.98
CA GLU A 304 -8.88 -8.04 -9.13
C GLU A 304 -8.08 -9.17 -9.80
N SER A 305 -7.21 -8.83 -10.76
CA SER A 305 -6.30 -9.76 -11.43
C SER A 305 -5.43 -10.57 -10.47
N LEU A 306 -4.95 -9.96 -9.39
CA LEU A 306 -4.09 -10.67 -8.46
C LEU A 306 -4.90 -11.60 -7.54
N ILE A 307 -6.16 -11.28 -7.27
CA ILE A 307 -7.05 -12.20 -6.55
C ILE A 307 -7.34 -13.43 -7.41
N HIS A 308 -7.63 -13.25 -8.70
CA HIS A 308 -7.75 -14.39 -9.61
C HIS A 308 -6.49 -15.28 -9.63
N LEU A 309 -5.31 -14.67 -9.50
CA LEU A 309 -4.04 -15.41 -9.48
C LEU A 309 -3.84 -16.16 -8.15
N LEU A 310 -4.27 -15.60 -7.03
CA LEU A 310 -4.34 -16.36 -5.77
C LEU A 310 -5.30 -17.55 -5.90
N PHE A 311 -6.33 -17.43 -6.75
CA PHE A 311 -7.23 -18.52 -7.12
C PHE A 311 -6.81 -19.32 -8.37
N ALA A 312 -5.57 -19.21 -8.85
CA ALA A 312 -5.16 -19.95 -10.05
C ALA A 312 -4.69 -21.40 -9.75
N ASP A 313 -4.54 -21.78 -8.47
CA ASP A 313 -4.10 -23.13 -8.09
C ASP A 313 -5.30 -24.06 -7.79
N ASP A 314 -5.06 -25.37 -7.74
CA ASP A 314 -6.11 -26.40 -7.58
C ASP A 314 -6.87 -26.36 -6.22
N ASP A 315 -6.41 -25.60 -5.21
CA ASP A 315 -6.96 -25.57 -3.84
C ASP A 315 -7.92 -24.39 -3.55
N ASN A 316 -8.59 -23.87 -4.57
CA ASN A 316 -9.38 -22.64 -4.50
C ASN A 316 -10.51 -22.64 -3.45
N GLU A 317 -11.19 -23.77 -3.30
CA GLU A 317 -12.31 -23.89 -2.37
C GLU A 317 -11.84 -23.78 -0.92
N THR A 318 -10.76 -24.48 -0.57
CA THR A 318 -10.16 -24.41 0.77
C THR A 318 -9.69 -23.00 1.08
N LEU A 319 -9.08 -22.31 0.11
CA LEU A 319 -8.62 -20.93 0.26
C LEU A 319 -9.78 -19.95 0.44
N ALA A 320 -10.82 -20.04 -0.39
CA ALA A 320 -12.02 -19.20 -0.29
C ALA A 320 -12.79 -19.43 1.02
N MET A 321 -12.64 -20.61 1.63
CA MET A 321 -13.26 -21.01 2.89
C MET A 321 -12.41 -20.73 4.13
N SER A 322 -11.16 -20.29 3.94
CA SER A 322 -10.28 -19.94 5.04
C SER A 322 -10.89 -18.84 5.91
N ARG A 323 -10.58 -18.86 7.21
CA ARG A 323 -11.17 -17.93 8.17
C ARG A 323 -10.08 -17.17 8.93
N ASP A 324 -10.28 -15.86 9.10
CA ASP A 324 -9.42 -15.06 9.97
C ASP A 324 -9.67 -15.37 11.46
N PHE A 325 -8.92 -14.71 12.35
CA PHE A 325 -9.08 -14.88 13.80
C PHE A 325 -10.47 -14.45 14.33
N LYS A 326 -11.23 -13.66 13.56
CA LYS A 326 -12.62 -13.30 13.83
C LYS A 326 -13.61 -14.26 13.16
N ARG A 327 -13.13 -15.38 12.62
CA ARG A 327 -13.90 -16.38 11.87
C ARG A 327 -14.51 -15.86 10.56
N ARG A 328 -13.98 -14.77 10.00
CA ARG A 328 -14.45 -14.16 8.74
C ARG A 328 -13.76 -14.78 7.53
N MET A 329 -14.52 -15.04 6.49
CA MET A 329 -14.04 -15.54 5.20
C MET A 329 -13.50 -14.39 4.32
N PRO A 330 -12.71 -14.67 3.27
CA PRO A 330 -12.33 -13.68 2.27
C PRO A 330 -13.52 -12.89 1.71
N LEU A 331 -14.66 -13.56 1.45
CA LEU A 331 -15.91 -12.89 1.04
C LEU A 331 -16.36 -11.84 2.06
N HIS A 332 -16.28 -12.14 3.36
CA HIS A 332 -16.68 -11.21 4.40
C HIS A 332 -15.76 -10.00 4.45
N ASN A 333 -14.46 -10.20 4.32
CA ASN A 333 -13.49 -9.11 4.28
C ASN A 333 -13.65 -8.22 3.05
N ALA A 334 -13.98 -8.82 1.89
CA ALA A 334 -14.21 -8.07 0.66
C ALA A 334 -15.46 -7.18 0.76
N ILE A 335 -16.48 -7.60 1.50
CA ILE A 335 -17.70 -6.80 1.73
C ILE A 335 -17.38 -5.59 2.62
N ASP A 336 -16.56 -5.80 3.65
CA ASP A 336 -16.08 -4.74 4.54
C ASP A 336 -15.14 -3.74 3.82
N ALA A 337 -14.46 -4.18 2.75
CA ALA A 337 -13.57 -3.33 1.98
C ALA A 337 -14.38 -2.31 1.16
N HIS A 338 -14.14 -1.02 1.42
CA HIS A 338 -14.65 0.08 0.59
C HIS A 338 -14.28 -0.17 -0.89
N GLU A 339 -15.12 0.17 -1.88
CA GLU A 339 -14.75 0.06 -3.31
C GLU A 339 -14.41 -1.36 -3.86
N ALA A 340 -14.68 -2.46 -3.14
CA ALA A 340 -14.55 -3.80 -3.73
C ALA A 340 -15.41 -3.94 -5.00
N THR A 341 -14.86 -4.56 -6.05
CA THR A 341 -15.52 -4.68 -7.35
C THR A 341 -16.56 -5.80 -7.35
N PRO A 342 -17.66 -5.67 -8.12
CA PRO A 342 -18.62 -6.76 -8.33
C PRO A 342 -17.98 -8.07 -8.83
N GLY A 343 -16.92 -7.97 -9.64
CA GLY A 343 -16.20 -9.14 -10.16
C GLY A 343 -15.45 -9.90 -9.07
N LEU A 344 -14.81 -9.21 -8.12
CA LEU A 344 -14.22 -9.85 -6.94
C LEU A 344 -15.27 -10.67 -6.15
N PHE A 345 -16.46 -10.11 -5.93
CA PHE A 345 -17.53 -10.83 -5.25
C PHE A 345 -17.95 -12.07 -6.04
N TYR A 346 -18.09 -11.94 -7.37
CA TYR A 346 -18.40 -13.05 -8.25
C TYR A 346 -17.38 -14.18 -8.12
N ASP A 347 -16.09 -13.87 -8.12
CA ASP A 347 -15.02 -14.86 -7.97
C ASP A 347 -15.06 -15.55 -6.62
N LEU A 348 -15.13 -14.79 -5.54
CA LEU A 348 -15.15 -15.35 -4.18
C LEU A 348 -16.36 -16.28 -3.99
N ILE A 349 -17.50 -15.95 -4.59
CA ILE A 349 -18.70 -16.79 -4.59
C ILE A 349 -18.50 -18.04 -5.46
N CYS A 350 -17.94 -17.88 -6.67
CA CYS A 350 -17.60 -18.95 -7.61
C CYS A 350 -16.69 -20.01 -7.00
N TYR A 351 -15.62 -19.57 -6.32
CA TYR A 351 -14.50 -20.42 -5.94
C TYR A 351 -14.70 -21.20 -4.65
N GLY A 352 -15.59 -20.79 -3.74
CA GLY A 352 -15.82 -21.60 -2.53
C GLY A 352 -17.04 -21.28 -1.69
N ALA A 353 -17.88 -20.32 -2.08
CA ALA A 353 -19.05 -19.98 -1.27
C ALA A 353 -20.28 -20.86 -1.57
N LYS A 354 -20.17 -21.88 -2.43
CA LYS A 354 -21.31 -22.71 -2.86
C LYS A 354 -22.05 -23.45 -1.77
N GLU A 355 -21.35 -23.90 -0.75
CA GLU A 355 -21.96 -24.73 0.29
C GLU A 355 -22.04 -24.02 1.66
N THR A 356 -21.54 -22.79 1.76
CA THR A 356 -21.27 -22.15 3.05
C THR A 356 -21.87 -20.76 3.21
N VAL A 357 -22.47 -20.21 2.15
CA VAL A 357 -23.33 -19.02 2.26
C VAL A 357 -24.59 -19.43 3.01
N THR A 358 -24.65 -19.04 4.27
CA THR A 358 -25.83 -19.22 5.12
C THR A 358 -26.62 -17.92 5.20
N ALA A 359 -27.80 -17.96 5.81
CA ALA A 359 -28.50 -16.75 6.24
C ALA A 359 -27.60 -15.77 6.99
N GLU A 360 -26.62 -16.28 7.76
CA GLU A 360 -25.67 -15.45 8.51
C GLU A 360 -24.88 -14.51 7.60
N SER A 361 -24.43 -15.01 6.44
CA SER A 361 -23.63 -14.27 5.47
C SER A 361 -24.37 -13.09 4.83
N LEU A 362 -25.72 -13.13 4.75
CA LEU A 362 -26.51 -12.08 4.09
C LEU A 362 -26.49 -10.75 4.84
N LEU A 363 -26.47 -10.78 6.17
CA LEU A 363 -26.52 -9.58 7.01
C LEU A 363 -25.50 -9.62 8.13
N THR A 364 -24.32 -10.22 7.95
CA THR A 364 -23.27 -10.14 9.01
C THR A 364 -22.79 -8.70 9.25
N TYR A 365 -22.98 -7.80 8.28
CA TYR A 365 -22.31 -6.49 8.24
C TYR A 365 -23.16 -5.39 8.90
N GLU A 366 -22.51 -4.57 9.72
CA GLU A 366 -23.11 -3.36 10.28
C GLU A 366 -23.33 -2.33 9.17
N CYS A 367 -24.51 -1.71 9.17
CA CYS A 367 -24.92 -0.76 8.15
C CYS A 367 -24.06 0.51 8.27
N ASN A 368 -23.08 0.66 7.38
CA ASN A 368 -22.41 1.93 7.18
C ASN A 368 -22.85 2.48 5.82
N HIS A 369 -23.49 3.65 5.82
CA HIS A 369 -24.15 4.23 4.64
C HIS A 369 -23.23 4.35 3.41
N CYS A 370 -21.91 4.49 3.58
CA CYS A 370 -20.98 4.52 2.46
C CYS A 370 -20.79 3.17 1.74
N HIS A 371 -21.28 2.06 2.31
CA HIS A 371 -21.13 0.71 1.77
C HIS A 371 -22.45 0.12 1.24
N GLU A 372 -23.57 0.83 1.35
CA GLU A 372 -24.91 0.27 1.06
C GLU A 372 -25.04 -0.21 -0.40
N ARG A 373 -24.43 0.48 -1.36
CA ARG A 373 -24.42 0.04 -2.77
C ARG A 373 -23.71 -1.31 -2.97
N ASN A 374 -22.54 -1.49 -2.36
CA ASN A 374 -21.79 -2.74 -2.47
C ASN A 374 -22.55 -3.86 -1.77
N ARG A 375 -23.11 -3.57 -0.59
CA ARG A 375 -23.94 -4.50 0.17
C ARG A 375 -25.15 -4.98 -0.63
N ILE A 376 -25.88 -4.08 -1.29
CA ILE A 376 -27.02 -4.43 -2.16
C ILE A 376 -26.58 -5.36 -3.29
N CYS A 377 -25.50 -4.99 -4.00
CA CYS A 377 -24.98 -5.81 -5.11
C CYS A 377 -24.58 -7.22 -4.64
N VAL A 378 -23.95 -7.32 -3.46
CA VAL A 378 -23.57 -8.60 -2.88
C VAL A 378 -24.78 -9.41 -2.45
N ILE A 379 -25.75 -8.81 -1.76
CA ILE A 379 -26.99 -9.50 -1.37
C ILE A 379 -27.72 -9.99 -2.61
N GLU A 380 -27.82 -9.17 -3.66
CA GLU A 380 -28.42 -9.57 -4.94
C GLU A 380 -27.70 -10.77 -5.57
N LEU A 381 -26.37 -10.74 -5.63
CA LEU A 381 -25.57 -11.86 -6.12
C LEU A 381 -25.77 -13.12 -5.27
N LEU A 382 -25.73 -13.00 -3.93
CA LEU A 382 -25.92 -14.13 -3.03
C LEU A 382 -27.31 -14.74 -3.16
N LEU A 383 -28.36 -13.93 -3.26
CA LEU A 383 -29.74 -14.41 -3.44
C LEU A 383 -29.98 -15.00 -4.83
N THR A 384 -29.31 -14.49 -5.85
CA THR A 384 -29.36 -15.06 -7.20
C THR A 384 -28.79 -16.48 -7.23
N TRP A 385 -27.77 -16.75 -6.42
CA TRP A 385 -27.06 -18.04 -6.41
C TRP A 385 -27.62 -19.00 -5.36
N TYR A 386 -28.04 -18.47 -4.21
CA TYR A 386 -28.57 -19.22 -3.06
C TYR A 386 -29.90 -18.60 -2.62
N PRO A 387 -30.98 -18.74 -3.41
CA PRO A 387 -32.28 -18.14 -3.08
C PRO A 387 -32.83 -18.64 -1.74
N ASN A 388 -32.44 -19.85 -1.30
CA ASN A 388 -32.84 -20.41 -0.01
C ASN A 388 -32.20 -19.68 1.18
N ALA A 389 -31.10 -18.94 1.00
CA ALA A 389 -30.46 -18.20 2.08
C ALA A 389 -31.39 -17.16 2.71
N ALA A 390 -32.34 -16.59 1.94
CA ALA A 390 -33.38 -15.69 2.46
C ALA A 390 -34.41 -16.39 3.38
N ARG A 391 -34.52 -17.72 3.29
CA ARG A 391 -35.50 -18.54 4.02
C ARG A 391 -34.94 -19.14 5.31
N GLU A 392 -33.63 -19.33 5.36
CA GLU A 392 -32.96 -19.96 6.50
C GLU A 392 -32.92 -19.02 7.71
N ASN A 393 -33.15 -19.55 8.90
CA ASN A 393 -33.12 -18.77 10.12
C ASN A 393 -31.68 -18.68 10.66
N TYR A 394 -31.31 -17.56 11.27
CA TYR A 394 -29.99 -17.40 11.89
C TYR A 394 -29.80 -18.40 13.04
N PRO A 395 -28.64 -19.07 13.14
CA PRO A 395 -28.38 -20.04 14.21
C PRO A 395 -28.44 -19.45 15.62
N SER A 396 -28.09 -18.17 15.77
CA SER A 396 -27.92 -17.50 17.07
C SER A 396 -29.19 -16.91 17.67
N GLY A 397 -30.30 -16.86 16.93
CA GLY A 397 -31.54 -16.23 17.42
C GLY A 397 -32.83 -16.68 16.75
N GLY A 398 -32.77 -17.57 15.76
CA GLY A 398 -33.96 -18.08 15.06
C GLY A 398 -34.66 -17.05 14.16
N GLN A 399 -34.20 -15.79 14.12
CA GLN A 399 -34.75 -14.76 13.23
C GLN A 399 -34.49 -15.12 11.77
N THR A 400 -35.34 -14.62 10.88
CA THR A 400 -35.11 -14.68 9.43
C THR A 400 -34.22 -13.50 8.99
N PRO A 401 -33.55 -13.59 7.82
CA PRO A 401 -32.92 -12.47 7.14
C PRO A 401 -33.83 -11.24 7.03
N LEU A 402 -35.10 -11.44 6.68
CA LEU A 402 -36.05 -10.34 6.57
C LEU A 402 -36.23 -9.61 7.91
N CYS A 403 -36.53 -10.33 9.00
CA CYS A 403 -36.73 -9.72 10.32
C CYS A 403 -35.44 -9.03 10.81
N ARG A 404 -34.29 -9.65 10.58
CA ARG A 404 -32.99 -9.08 10.96
C ARG A 404 -32.68 -7.79 10.20
N ALA A 405 -32.97 -7.73 8.90
CA ALA A 405 -32.79 -6.54 8.09
C ALA A 405 -33.71 -5.40 8.58
N LEU A 406 -34.98 -5.72 8.85
CA LEU A 406 -35.94 -4.76 9.40
C LEU A 406 -35.47 -4.25 10.77
N SER A 407 -35.06 -5.11 11.70
CA SER A 407 -34.58 -4.67 13.03
C SER A 407 -33.39 -3.69 12.98
N ARG A 408 -32.68 -3.64 11.85
CA ARG A 408 -31.52 -2.78 11.63
C ARG A 408 -31.82 -1.47 10.91
N GLY A 409 -33.05 -1.26 10.45
CA GLY A 409 -33.36 -0.07 9.67
C GLY A 409 -33.16 -0.23 8.17
N ASP A 410 -33.06 -1.45 7.62
CA ASP A 410 -32.95 -1.60 6.17
C ASP A 410 -34.25 -1.19 5.46
N HIS A 411 -34.11 -0.75 4.21
CA HIS A 411 -35.19 -0.13 3.46
C HIS A 411 -35.65 -0.95 2.26
N TRP A 412 -36.90 -0.71 1.86
CA TRP A 412 -37.47 -1.27 0.65
C TRP A 412 -36.80 -0.71 -0.62
N HIS A 413 -36.52 0.60 -0.62
CA HIS A 413 -35.79 1.30 -1.68
C HIS A 413 -34.56 1.99 -1.08
N THR A 414 -33.56 2.33 -1.90
CA THR A 414 -32.43 3.15 -1.44
C THR A 414 -32.25 4.38 -2.33
N PRO A 415 -31.58 5.44 -1.86
CA PRO A 415 -31.37 6.65 -2.65
C PRO A 415 -30.63 6.42 -3.99
N HIS A 416 -29.92 5.30 -4.10
CA HIS A 416 -29.08 4.97 -5.26
C HIS A 416 -29.61 3.79 -6.08
N SER A 417 -30.67 3.12 -5.63
CA SER A 417 -31.26 1.96 -6.29
C SER A 417 -32.76 1.91 -6.05
N GLU A 418 -33.53 1.69 -7.11
CA GLU A 418 -34.97 1.38 -7.07
C GLU A 418 -35.28 0.04 -6.39
N ARG A 419 -34.27 -0.65 -5.85
CA ARG A 419 -34.39 -1.90 -5.12
C ARG A 419 -33.48 -1.88 -3.90
N GLY A 420 -34.06 -2.07 -2.73
CA GLY A 420 -33.37 -2.17 -1.45
C GLY A 420 -33.33 -3.60 -0.90
N VAL A 421 -32.66 -3.77 0.24
CA VAL A 421 -32.44 -5.08 0.87
C VAL A 421 -33.75 -5.77 1.22
N ILE A 422 -34.72 -5.03 1.77
CA ILE A 422 -36.02 -5.59 2.17
C ILE A 422 -36.75 -6.17 0.96
N GLN A 423 -36.80 -5.43 -0.15
CA GLN A 423 -37.45 -5.88 -1.38
C GLN A 423 -36.80 -7.16 -1.90
N MET A 424 -35.46 -7.22 -1.97
CA MET A 424 -34.74 -8.40 -2.44
C MET A 424 -35.03 -9.66 -1.61
N LEU A 425 -35.08 -9.51 -0.28
CA LEU A 425 -35.41 -10.61 0.63
C LEU A 425 -36.87 -11.05 0.47
N CYS A 426 -37.81 -10.11 0.33
CA CYS A 426 -39.22 -10.40 0.12
C CYS A 426 -39.46 -11.12 -1.22
N ASP A 427 -38.81 -10.68 -2.29
CA ASP A 427 -38.90 -11.32 -3.61
C ASP A 427 -38.38 -12.77 -3.58
N SER A 428 -37.37 -13.03 -2.76
CA SER A 428 -36.72 -14.35 -2.66
C SER A 428 -37.45 -15.32 -1.71
N ALA A 429 -38.10 -14.79 -0.67
CA ALA A 429 -38.76 -15.56 0.37
C ALA A 429 -40.10 -14.92 0.80
N PRO A 430 -41.11 -14.84 -0.08
CA PRO A 430 -42.35 -14.11 0.18
C PRO A 430 -43.18 -14.69 1.33
N ASP A 431 -43.07 -16.00 1.57
CA ASP A 431 -43.70 -16.70 2.70
C ASP A 431 -43.19 -16.20 4.07
N LYS A 432 -42.00 -15.59 4.13
CA LYS A 432 -41.45 -15.03 5.37
C LYS A 432 -42.13 -13.73 5.82
N LEU A 433 -43.00 -13.15 5.00
CA LEU A 433 -43.83 -12.01 5.40
C LEU A 433 -44.86 -12.38 6.48
N GLU A 434 -45.21 -13.66 6.58
CA GLU A 434 -46.14 -14.21 7.58
C GLU A 434 -45.46 -14.63 8.88
N GLU A 435 -44.13 -14.74 8.88
CA GLU A 435 -43.40 -15.25 10.03
C GLU A 435 -43.29 -14.18 11.11
N ILE A 436 -43.81 -14.49 12.28
CA ILE A 436 -43.64 -13.66 13.47
C ILE A 436 -42.18 -13.75 13.90
N ASP A 437 -41.54 -12.60 14.06
CA ASP A 437 -40.17 -12.52 14.54
C ASP A 437 -40.04 -13.21 15.91
N SER A 438 -39.14 -14.19 16.01
CA SER A 438 -38.99 -15.04 17.19
C SER A 438 -38.51 -14.30 18.44
N GLU A 439 -37.87 -13.13 18.26
CA GLU A 439 -37.33 -12.33 19.35
C GLU A 439 -38.36 -11.32 19.89
N THR A 440 -39.02 -10.60 18.99
CA THR A 440 -39.93 -9.50 19.35
C THR A 440 -41.41 -9.91 19.40
N GLY A 441 -41.77 -11.04 18.78
CA GLY A 441 -43.17 -11.46 18.64
C GLY A 441 -43.98 -10.58 17.67
N LEU A 442 -43.31 -9.83 16.80
CA LEU A 442 -43.93 -8.90 15.86
C LEU A 442 -43.92 -9.44 14.42
N TYR A 443 -44.94 -9.09 13.64
CA TYR A 443 -44.91 -9.27 12.19
C TYR A 443 -43.88 -8.33 11.54
N PRO A 444 -43.34 -8.66 10.35
CA PRO A 444 -42.34 -7.84 9.66
C PRO A 444 -42.72 -6.36 9.52
N PHE A 445 -43.96 -6.03 9.10
CA PHE A 445 -44.38 -4.63 8.98
C PHE A 445 -44.47 -3.91 10.35
N MET A 446 -44.80 -4.63 11.43
CA MET A 446 -44.85 -4.08 12.78
C MET A 446 -43.43 -3.84 13.28
N LEU A 447 -42.52 -4.79 13.04
CA LEU A 447 -41.10 -4.66 13.35
C LEU A 447 -40.50 -3.44 12.64
N ALA A 448 -40.85 -3.24 11.35
CA ALA A 448 -40.46 -2.06 10.60
C ALA A 448 -40.92 -0.75 11.27
N ALA A 449 -42.12 -0.74 11.84
CA ALA A 449 -42.67 0.43 12.54
C ALA A 449 -41.99 0.72 13.89
N THR A 450 -41.27 -0.24 14.48
CA THR A 450 -40.51 -0.02 15.73
C THR A 450 -39.18 0.68 15.51
N ILE A 451 -38.75 0.83 14.27
CA ILE A 451 -37.49 1.48 13.92
C ILE A 451 -37.65 2.99 14.12
N HIS A 452 -37.22 3.46 15.28
CA HIS A 452 -37.08 4.88 15.59
C HIS A 452 -35.58 5.17 15.72
N GLY A 453 -34.96 5.74 14.67
CA GLY A 453 -33.51 5.92 14.62
C GLY A 453 -33.06 7.16 13.85
N GLU A 454 -31.89 7.67 14.21
CA GLU A 454 -31.26 8.89 13.66
C GLU A 454 -30.83 8.75 12.18
N CYS A 455 -30.84 7.54 11.62
CA CYS A 455 -30.25 7.21 10.31
C CYS A 455 -31.27 7.03 9.18
N SER A 456 -32.57 6.97 9.46
CA SER A 456 -33.60 6.68 8.46
C SER A 456 -34.57 7.84 8.36
N SER A 457 -34.90 8.29 7.15
CA SER A 457 -35.96 9.28 6.99
C SER A 457 -37.31 8.64 7.34
N GLU A 458 -38.21 9.39 7.98
CA GLU A 458 -39.58 8.91 8.25
C GLU A 458 -40.27 8.42 6.97
N THR A 459 -39.91 9.01 5.82
CA THR A 459 -40.45 8.63 4.51
C THR A 459 -40.01 7.22 4.11
N ASP A 460 -38.75 6.83 4.35
CA ASP A 460 -38.24 5.50 3.99
C ASP A 460 -38.86 4.40 4.86
N VAL A 461 -39.07 4.70 6.15
CA VAL A 461 -39.76 3.78 7.08
C VAL A 461 -41.21 3.59 6.66
N VAL A 462 -41.94 4.68 6.39
CA VAL A 462 -43.34 4.62 5.94
C VAL A 462 -43.47 3.89 4.60
N ASP A 463 -42.58 4.16 3.64
CA ASP A 463 -42.57 3.43 2.37
C ASP A 463 -42.32 1.93 2.62
N THR A 464 -41.33 1.57 3.44
CA THR A 464 -41.05 0.16 3.75
C THR A 464 -42.27 -0.53 4.38
N ILE A 465 -42.94 0.09 5.34
CA ILE A 465 -44.18 -0.44 5.95
C ILE A 465 -45.27 -0.58 4.89
N TYR A 466 -45.49 0.45 4.08
CA TYR A 466 -46.51 0.46 3.04
C TYR A 466 -46.30 -0.67 2.04
N GLN A 467 -45.06 -0.87 1.58
CA GLN A 467 -44.74 -1.93 0.62
C GLN A 467 -44.91 -3.32 1.24
N LEU A 468 -44.47 -3.54 2.49
CA LEU A 468 -44.69 -4.80 3.19
C LEU A 468 -46.19 -5.15 3.29
N LEU A 469 -47.01 -4.18 3.70
CA LEU A 469 -48.48 -4.36 3.80
C LEU A 469 -49.14 -4.57 2.45
N ARG A 470 -48.64 -3.89 1.40
CA ARG A 470 -49.14 -4.06 0.03
C ARG A 470 -48.88 -5.47 -0.50
N HIS A 471 -47.72 -6.04 -0.21
CA HIS A 471 -47.38 -7.40 -0.61
C HIS A 471 -48.05 -8.45 0.28
N HIS A 472 -48.36 -8.10 1.53
CA HIS A 472 -48.96 -9.03 2.48
C HIS A 472 -49.99 -8.37 3.43
N PRO A 473 -51.24 -8.18 2.99
CA PRO A 473 -52.27 -7.50 3.79
C PRO A 473 -52.98 -8.44 4.80
N GLN A 474 -52.74 -9.75 4.73
CA GLN A 474 -53.53 -10.76 5.45
C GLN A 474 -53.52 -10.58 6.99
N PRO A 475 -52.39 -10.24 7.67
CA PRO A 475 -52.36 -10.08 9.12
C PRO A 475 -53.30 -8.98 9.61
N ILE A 476 -53.49 -7.92 8.81
CA ILE A 476 -54.45 -6.86 9.11
C ILE A 476 -55.88 -7.38 8.91
N ILE A 477 -56.14 -8.09 7.81
CA ILE A 477 -57.46 -8.64 7.50
C ILE A 477 -57.90 -9.61 8.61
N ASP A 478 -57.02 -10.51 9.03
CA ASP A 478 -57.29 -11.48 10.10
C ASP A 478 -57.56 -10.78 11.43
N SER A 479 -56.79 -9.75 11.77
CA SER A 479 -56.99 -8.94 12.97
C SER A 479 -58.33 -8.20 12.96
N LEU A 480 -58.79 -7.75 11.80
CA LEU A 480 -60.08 -7.09 11.63
C LEU A 480 -61.27 -8.06 11.67
N GLN A 481 -61.06 -9.33 11.35
CA GLN A 481 -62.11 -10.36 11.39
C GLN A 481 -62.31 -10.99 12.78
N GLN A 482 -61.30 -10.87 13.65
CA GLN A 482 -61.35 -11.37 15.04
C GLN A 482 -61.96 -10.37 16.04
N ASN A 483 -62.18 -9.12 15.61
CA ASN A 483 -62.86 -8.07 16.36
C ASN A 483 -64.24 -7.80 15.79
#